data_AF-A0A1S9RE31-F1
#
_entry.id   AF-A0A1S9RE31-F1
#
_cell.length_a   1.000
_cell.length_b   1.000
_cell.length_c   1.000
_cell.angle_alpha   90.00
_cell.angle_beta   90.00
_cell.angle_gamma   90.00
#
_symmetry.space_group_name_H-M   'P 1'
#
loop_
_entity.id
_entity.type
_entity.pdbx_description
1 polymer ?
#
loop_
_entity_poly.entity_id
_entity_poly.type
_entity_poly.pdbx_seq_one_letter_code
_entity_poly.pdbx_strand_id
1 'polypeptide(L)'
;MKFSIAAIAGLASGAAAASLPAAFTLVADGGRTVLTDGENALVGVNSTTNEILILRGGGDNGPVSFTSKSQTPTGFQSLYIVENEVEPVGLTRPHSAAVPEGANTTGFGVNDDGYFTHNGNAWFAIDGYDDGKTAKEIYWYGSHNAEFGGINLWVKECKGC
;
A
#
# COMPACT_ATOMS: atom_id res chain seq x y z
N MET A 1 -39.94 33.54 32.73
CA MET A 1 -39.47 32.42 31.88
C MET A 1 -38.06 32.08 32.33
N LYS A 2 -37.79 30.83 32.73
CA LYS A 2 -36.44 30.37 33.11
C LYS A 2 -36.05 29.30 32.11
N PHE A 3 -35.14 29.62 31.20
CA PHE A 3 -34.60 28.67 30.23
C PHE A 3 -33.35 28.03 30.83
N SER A 4 -33.44 26.75 31.18
CA SER A 4 -32.27 25.95 31.55
C SER A 4 -31.57 25.48 30.28
N ILE A 5 -30.28 25.80 30.14
CA ILE A 5 -29.42 25.28 29.08
C ILE A 5 -28.88 23.93 29.57
N ALA A 6 -29.25 22.85 28.88
CA ALA A 6 -28.60 21.55 29.06
C ALA A 6 -27.32 21.52 28.22
N ALA A 7 -26.17 21.41 28.87
CA ALA A 7 -24.90 21.17 28.20
C ALA A 7 -24.86 19.70 27.75
N ILE A 8 -24.90 19.47 26.45
CA ILE A 8 -24.67 18.14 25.86
C ILE A 8 -23.16 17.97 25.77
N ALA A 9 -22.58 17.20 26.70
CA ALA A 9 -21.19 16.77 26.60
C ALA A 9 -21.09 15.77 25.45
N GLY A 10 -20.54 16.21 24.31
CA GLY A 10 -20.19 15.31 23.21
C GLY A 10 -19.06 14.39 23.65
N LEU A 11 -19.26 13.08 23.55
CA LEU A 11 -18.17 12.11 23.65
C LEU A 11 -17.25 12.32 22.45
N ALA A 12 -16.06 12.87 22.69
CA ALA A 12 -14.96 12.77 21.73
C ALA A 12 -14.50 11.31 21.71
N SER A 13 -15.06 10.52 20.80
CA SER A 13 -14.48 9.24 20.43
C SER A 13 -13.16 9.53 19.73
N GLY A 14 -12.05 9.40 20.46
CA GLY A 14 -10.72 9.36 19.86
C GLY A 14 -10.68 8.16 18.93
N ALA A 15 -10.68 8.39 17.62
CA ALA A 15 -10.38 7.35 16.65
C ALA A 15 -8.94 6.88 16.97
N ALA A 16 -8.77 5.60 17.28
CA ALA A 16 -7.45 5.00 17.23
C ALA A 16 -6.98 5.15 15.78
N ALA A 17 -5.79 5.71 15.56
CA ALA A 17 -5.19 5.78 14.24
C ALA A 17 -5.17 4.36 13.64
N ALA A 18 -5.69 4.20 12.43
CA ALA A 18 -5.69 2.91 11.75
C ALA A 18 -4.24 2.39 11.64
N SER A 19 -4.00 1.17 12.13
CA SER A 19 -2.69 0.52 12.08
C SER A 19 -2.67 -0.57 11.02
N LEU A 20 -1.56 -0.72 10.31
CA LEU A 20 -1.39 -1.83 9.38
C LEU A 20 -1.50 -3.18 10.13
N PRO A 21 -2.22 -4.17 9.57
CA PRO A 21 -2.25 -5.51 10.14
C PRO A 21 -0.85 -6.16 10.12
N ALA A 22 -0.61 -7.16 10.98
CA ALA A 22 0.69 -7.86 11.02
C ALA A 22 1.05 -8.53 9.69
N ALA A 23 0.05 -9.04 8.98
CA ALA A 23 0.15 -9.50 7.60
C ALA A 23 -1.10 -9.04 6.83
N PHE A 24 -0.90 -8.49 5.63
CA PHE A 24 -1.97 -7.94 4.81
C PHE A 24 -1.63 -8.08 3.32
N THR A 25 -2.64 -7.94 2.49
CA THR A 25 -2.48 -7.71 1.05
C THR A 25 -3.15 -6.41 0.67
N LEU A 26 -2.90 -5.97 -0.55
CA LEU A 26 -3.53 -4.78 -1.11
C LEU A 26 -4.57 -5.21 -2.14
N VAL A 27 -5.71 -4.52 -2.13
CA VAL A 27 -6.78 -4.73 -3.09
C VAL A 27 -7.04 -3.41 -3.79
N ALA A 28 -6.81 -3.37 -5.09
CA ALA A 28 -7.11 -2.22 -5.91
C ALA A 28 -8.62 -2.03 -6.11
N ASP A 29 -9.01 -0.81 -6.52
CA ASP A 29 -10.37 -0.52 -6.96
C ASP A 29 -10.88 -1.57 -7.97
N GLY A 30 -12.15 -1.93 -7.83
CA GLY A 30 -12.76 -3.06 -8.55
C GLY A 30 -12.52 -4.44 -7.89
N GLY A 31 -11.91 -4.49 -6.71
CA GLY A 31 -11.75 -5.73 -5.93
C GLY A 31 -10.59 -6.62 -6.39
N ARG A 32 -9.63 -6.06 -7.11
CA ARG A 32 -8.52 -6.81 -7.72
C ARG A 32 -7.35 -6.88 -6.75
N THR A 33 -6.94 -8.10 -6.40
CA THR A 33 -5.80 -8.31 -5.51
C THR A 33 -4.50 -7.87 -6.19
N VAL A 34 -3.67 -7.14 -5.46
CA VAL A 34 -2.33 -6.76 -5.90
C VAL A 34 -1.40 -7.96 -5.86
N LEU A 35 -0.68 -8.15 -6.95
CA LEU A 35 0.24 -9.25 -7.19
C LEU A 35 1.65 -8.68 -7.39
N THR A 36 2.64 -9.54 -7.54
CA THR A 36 4.02 -9.13 -7.85
C THR A 36 4.69 -10.13 -8.78
N ASP A 37 5.63 -9.64 -9.57
CA ASP A 37 6.61 -10.43 -10.34
C ASP A 37 7.91 -10.68 -9.54
N GLY A 38 7.99 -10.19 -8.31
CA GLY A 38 9.16 -10.27 -7.44
C GLY A 38 9.97 -8.98 -7.38
N GLU A 39 9.70 -8.00 -8.24
CA GLU A 39 10.37 -6.70 -8.23
C GLU A 39 9.35 -5.54 -8.12
N ASN A 40 8.19 -5.63 -8.77
CA ASN A 40 7.19 -4.57 -8.81
C ASN A 40 5.83 -5.01 -8.27
N ALA A 41 5.03 -4.06 -7.80
CA ALA A 41 3.62 -4.27 -7.46
C ALA A 41 2.73 -4.14 -8.71
N LEU A 42 1.83 -5.11 -8.90
CA LEU A 42 1.08 -5.30 -10.14
C LEU A 42 -0.42 -5.43 -9.89
N VAL A 43 -1.22 -5.00 -10.87
CA VAL A 43 -2.65 -5.25 -10.92
C VAL A 43 -3.07 -5.70 -12.33
N GLY A 44 -4.24 -6.33 -12.46
CA GLY A 44 -4.71 -6.86 -13.75
C GLY A 44 -3.95 -8.11 -14.24
N VAL A 45 -3.05 -8.67 -13.42
CA VAL A 45 -2.36 -9.94 -13.67
C VAL A 45 -3.07 -11.10 -12.95
N ASN A 46 -2.71 -12.35 -13.30
CA ASN A 46 -3.32 -13.54 -12.74
C ASN A 46 -2.42 -14.20 -11.67
N SER A 47 -3.03 -14.83 -10.67
CA SER A 47 -2.31 -15.47 -9.56
C SER A 47 -1.68 -16.82 -9.89
N THR A 48 -1.82 -17.31 -11.13
CA THR A 48 -1.18 -18.55 -11.58
C THR A 48 0.27 -18.29 -11.99
N THR A 49 0.56 -17.09 -12.50
CA THR A 49 1.90 -16.67 -12.92
C THR A 49 2.56 -15.68 -11.97
N ASN A 50 1.79 -14.98 -11.16
CA ASN A 50 2.27 -13.95 -10.25
C ASN A 50 1.88 -14.27 -8.81
N GLU A 51 2.73 -13.88 -7.86
CA GLU A 51 2.48 -14.14 -6.44
C GLU A 51 1.61 -13.03 -5.85
N ILE A 52 0.67 -13.37 -4.95
CA ILE A 52 -0.06 -12.36 -4.18
C ILE A 52 0.94 -11.60 -3.32
N LEU A 53 0.90 -10.27 -3.40
CA LEU A 53 1.76 -9.42 -2.58
C LEU A 53 1.24 -9.44 -1.13
N ILE A 54 1.71 -10.40 -0.34
CA ILE A 54 1.42 -10.52 1.09
C ILE A 54 2.50 -9.78 1.87
N LEU A 55 2.15 -8.58 2.30
CA LEU A 55 3.00 -7.63 3.00
C LEU A 55 2.94 -7.86 4.51
N ARG A 56 4.04 -7.53 5.20
CA ARG A 56 4.20 -7.59 6.65
C ARG A 56 4.92 -6.35 7.15
N GLY A 57 4.77 -6.01 8.44
CA GLY A 57 5.43 -4.83 9.03
C GLY A 57 4.64 -3.54 8.85
N GLY A 58 5.34 -2.39 8.83
CA GLY A 58 4.72 -1.06 8.73
C GLY A 58 4.11 -0.47 10.02
N GLY A 59 4.28 -1.12 11.18
CA GLY A 59 4.09 -0.46 12.50
C GLY A 59 5.21 0.56 12.78
N ASP A 60 5.18 1.34 13.87
CA ASP A 60 6.25 2.28 14.32
C ASP A 60 7.09 3.01 13.22
N ASN A 61 6.51 3.30 12.06
CA ASN A 61 7.21 3.78 10.85
C ASN A 61 8.33 2.86 10.32
N GLY A 62 8.32 1.58 10.67
CA GLY A 62 9.22 0.56 10.13
C GLY A 62 8.90 0.17 8.68
N PRO A 63 9.78 -0.60 8.03
CA PRO A 63 9.57 -1.01 6.66
C PRO A 63 8.38 -1.96 6.53
N VAL A 64 7.71 -1.86 5.38
CA VAL A 64 6.79 -2.88 4.90
C VAL A 64 7.60 -3.87 4.08
N SER A 65 7.46 -5.16 4.36
CA SER A 65 8.27 -6.21 3.75
C SER A 65 7.43 -7.28 3.07
N PHE A 66 8.08 -7.95 2.12
CA PHE A 66 7.58 -9.13 1.41
C PHE A 66 8.62 -10.24 1.49
N THR A 67 8.18 -11.48 1.34
CA THR A 67 9.04 -12.65 1.17
C THR A 67 8.34 -13.59 0.22
N SER A 68 8.89 -13.76 -0.98
CA SER A 68 8.33 -14.69 -1.96
C SER A 68 8.29 -16.11 -1.40
N LYS A 69 7.25 -16.87 -1.73
CA LYS A 69 7.17 -18.34 -1.51
C LYS A 69 8.41 -19.09 -1.98
N SER A 70 9.05 -18.62 -3.04
CA SER A 70 10.26 -19.24 -3.60
C SER A 70 11.55 -18.89 -2.85
N GLN A 71 11.51 -17.93 -1.91
CA GLN A 71 12.64 -17.40 -1.16
C GLN A 71 12.43 -17.47 0.36
N THR A 72 11.43 -18.23 0.83
CA THR A 72 11.16 -18.38 2.27
C THR A 72 12.25 -19.19 2.99
N PRO A 73 12.51 -18.93 4.28
CA PRO A 73 11.92 -17.88 5.12
C PRO A 73 12.75 -16.58 5.15
N THR A 74 13.89 -16.52 4.47
CA THR A 74 14.92 -15.48 4.71
C THR A 74 15.05 -14.44 3.61
N GLY A 75 14.45 -14.65 2.45
CA GLY A 75 14.52 -13.74 1.29
C GLY A 75 13.64 -12.52 1.45
N PHE A 76 13.84 -11.77 2.54
CA PHE A 76 13.14 -10.54 2.80
C PHE A 76 13.45 -9.51 1.72
N GLN A 77 12.40 -8.80 1.32
CA GLN A 77 12.42 -7.68 0.42
C GLN A 77 11.68 -6.53 1.11
N SER A 78 12.18 -5.31 1.00
CA SER A 78 11.49 -4.12 1.50
C SER A 78 10.72 -3.47 0.36
N LEU A 79 9.47 -3.09 0.62
CA LEU A 79 8.70 -2.23 -0.27
C LEU A 79 9.33 -0.84 -0.29
N TYR A 80 9.37 -0.22 -1.45
CA TYR A 80 9.79 1.17 -1.60
C TYR A 80 8.93 1.91 -2.62
N ILE A 81 8.92 3.22 -2.48
CA ILE A 81 8.49 4.18 -3.50
C ILE A 81 9.67 5.10 -3.82
N VAL A 82 9.69 5.74 -4.99
CA VAL A 82 10.60 6.87 -5.26
C VAL A 82 9.81 8.15 -5.09
N GLU A 83 10.22 8.98 -4.14
CA GLU A 83 9.51 10.23 -3.86
C GLU A 83 9.80 11.27 -4.95
N ASN A 84 8.81 12.10 -5.29
CA ASN A 84 8.88 13.17 -6.30
C ASN A 84 9.00 12.71 -7.77
N GLU A 85 9.04 11.40 -8.01
CA GLU A 85 9.04 10.80 -9.35
C GLU A 85 7.76 9.97 -9.56
N VAL A 86 7.51 9.56 -10.80
CA VAL A 86 6.44 8.61 -11.15
C VAL A 86 7.10 7.29 -11.51
N GLU A 87 7.50 6.55 -10.48
CA GLU A 87 8.19 5.26 -10.60
C GLU A 87 7.31 4.13 -10.04
N PRO A 88 7.50 2.88 -10.52
CA PRO A 88 6.79 1.72 -9.97
C PRO A 88 7.03 1.57 -8.47
N VAL A 89 5.99 1.16 -7.76
CA VAL A 89 6.11 0.69 -6.38
C VAL A 89 6.90 -0.60 -6.41
N GLY A 90 8.12 -0.56 -5.88
CA GLY A 90 9.10 -1.60 -6.03
C GLY A 90 9.35 -2.39 -4.74
N LEU A 91 10.03 -3.51 -4.92
CA LEU A 91 10.58 -4.37 -3.88
C LEU A 91 12.10 -4.42 -4.06
N THR A 92 12.85 -4.31 -2.96
CA THR A 92 14.28 -4.56 -3.03
C THR A 92 14.55 -5.99 -3.51
N ARG A 93 15.73 -6.24 -4.07
CA ARG A 93 16.14 -7.62 -4.36
C ARG A 93 16.15 -8.46 -3.08
N PRO A 94 15.81 -9.76 -3.12
CA PRO A 94 15.90 -10.63 -1.96
C PRO A 94 17.29 -10.54 -1.30
N HIS A 95 17.33 -10.45 0.03
CA HIS A 95 18.55 -10.28 0.82
C HIS A 95 19.32 -8.97 0.58
N SER A 96 18.70 -7.99 -0.07
CA SER A 96 19.30 -6.69 -0.33
C SER A 96 18.50 -5.57 0.32
N ALA A 97 19.23 -4.60 0.87
CA ALA A 97 18.69 -3.30 1.27
C ALA A 97 18.93 -2.22 0.21
N ALA A 98 19.48 -2.58 -0.96
CA ALA A 98 19.73 -1.64 -2.04
C ALA A 98 18.40 -1.16 -2.63
N VAL A 99 18.28 0.17 -2.75
CA VAL A 99 17.15 0.88 -3.35
C VAL A 99 17.70 1.91 -4.35
N PRO A 100 16.89 2.33 -5.34
CA PRO A 100 17.30 3.43 -6.23
C PRO A 100 17.44 4.75 -5.47
N GLU A 101 18.07 5.74 -6.10
CA GLU A 101 18.17 7.10 -5.56
C GLU A 101 16.75 7.69 -5.38
N GLY A 102 16.55 8.46 -4.30
CA GLY A 102 15.24 9.05 -3.98
C GLY A 102 14.21 8.07 -3.40
N ALA A 103 14.56 6.80 -3.22
CA ALA A 103 13.64 5.81 -2.68
C ALA A 103 13.41 5.93 -1.17
N ASN A 104 12.16 5.72 -0.74
CA ASN A 104 11.77 5.62 0.65
C ASN A 104 11.15 4.24 0.94
N THR A 105 11.63 3.59 2.00
CA THR A 105 11.20 2.24 2.44
C THR A 105 10.35 2.27 3.71
N THR A 106 10.09 3.45 4.27
CA THR A 106 9.42 3.68 5.55
C THR A 106 8.28 4.68 5.39
N GLY A 107 7.47 4.89 6.42
CA GLY A 107 6.35 5.83 6.38
C GLY A 107 5.09 5.27 5.69
N PHE A 108 5.10 3.99 5.33
CA PHE A 108 3.88 3.30 4.88
C PHE A 108 2.89 3.14 6.03
N GLY A 109 1.61 3.31 5.73
CA GLY A 109 0.55 3.22 6.72
C GLY A 109 -0.81 2.93 6.11
N VAL A 110 -1.85 3.06 6.93
CA VAL A 110 -3.24 2.99 6.50
C VAL A 110 -4.01 4.18 7.07
N ASN A 111 -4.85 4.81 6.25
CA ASN A 111 -5.69 5.92 6.72
C ASN A 111 -7.05 5.42 7.26
N ASP A 112 -7.87 6.34 7.77
CA ASP A 112 -9.17 6.02 8.37
C ASP A 112 -10.19 5.42 7.38
N ASP A 113 -9.98 5.63 6.07
CA ASP A 113 -10.76 5.02 4.99
C ASP A 113 -10.31 3.58 4.68
N GLY A 114 -9.21 3.12 5.27
CA GLY A 114 -8.63 1.80 5.02
C GLY A 114 -7.70 1.74 3.80
N TYR A 115 -7.32 2.89 3.22
CA TYR A 115 -6.37 2.95 2.12
C TYR A 115 -4.94 2.83 2.61
N PHE A 116 -4.14 2.08 1.85
CA PHE A 116 -2.71 2.06 1.98
C PHE A 116 -2.16 3.44 1.61
N THR A 117 -1.20 3.91 2.40
CA THR A 117 -0.65 5.26 2.27
C THR A 117 0.85 5.25 2.46
N HIS A 118 1.49 6.31 1.98
CA HIS A 118 2.82 6.73 2.38
C HIS A 118 2.75 8.14 2.94
N ASN A 119 3.25 8.34 4.16
CA ASN A 119 3.13 9.59 4.93
C ASN A 119 1.69 10.15 4.94
N GLY A 120 0.69 9.27 5.04
CA GLY A 120 -0.74 9.61 5.06
C GLY A 120 -1.38 9.87 3.68
N ASN A 121 -0.60 9.86 2.60
CA ASN A 121 -1.09 10.07 1.24
C ASN A 121 -1.29 8.75 0.50
N ALA A 122 -2.43 8.61 -0.19
CA ALA A 122 -2.76 7.44 -1.02
C ALA A 122 -2.52 7.75 -2.52
N TRP A 123 -1.36 8.29 -2.88
CA TRP A 123 -1.05 8.71 -4.26
C TRP A 123 -0.59 7.56 -5.15
N PHE A 124 -1.34 6.46 -5.17
CA PHE A 124 -1.05 5.35 -6.07
C PHE A 124 -1.70 5.58 -7.43
N ALA A 125 -1.00 5.13 -8.48
CA ALA A 125 -1.40 5.35 -9.85
C ALA A 125 -1.12 4.13 -10.74
N ILE A 126 -1.72 4.12 -11.92
CA ILE A 126 -1.40 3.21 -13.02
C ILE A 126 -1.35 4.01 -14.32
N ASP A 127 -0.62 3.53 -15.31
CA ASP A 127 -0.67 4.10 -16.66
C ASP A 127 -2.09 3.99 -17.23
N GLY A 128 -2.69 5.12 -17.62
CA GLY A 128 -4.06 5.23 -18.11
C GLY A 128 -5.09 4.95 -17.02
N TYR A 129 -6.04 4.06 -17.30
CA TYR A 129 -7.09 3.67 -16.36
C TYR A 129 -7.11 2.16 -16.18
N ASP A 130 -7.72 1.72 -15.09
CA ASP A 130 -7.91 0.31 -14.83
C ASP A 130 -9.09 -0.23 -15.64
N ASP A 131 -8.81 -1.12 -16.58
CA ASP A 131 -9.81 -1.85 -17.36
C ASP A 131 -10.13 -3.25 -16.81
N GLY A 132 -9.48 -3.63 -15.71
CA GLY A 132 -9.59 -4.94 -15.06
C GLY A 132 -9.04 -6.12 -15.85
N LYS A 133 -8.39 -5.89 -16.99
CA LYS A 133 -7.96 -6.95 -17.93
C LYS A 133 -6.50 -6.83 -18.36
N THR A 134 -5.96 -5.62 -18.32
CA THR A 134 -4.60 -5.32 -18.75
C THR A 134 -3.68 -5.33 -17.54
N ALA A 135 -2.59 -6.09 -17.65
CA ALA A 135 -1.51 -6.10 -16.67
C ALA A 135 -0.90 -4.70 -16.57
N LYS A 136 -0.82 -4.17 -15.35
CA LYS A 136 -0.27 -2.84 -15.08
C LYS A 136 0.59 -2.84 -13.83
N GLU A 137 1.71 -2.15 -13.89
CA GLU A 137 2.48 -1.76 -12.71
C GLU A 137 1.72 -0.68 -11.94
N ILE A 138 1.85 -0.73 -10.63
CA ILE A 138 1.35 0.31 -9.74
C ILE A 138 2.49 1.28 -9.47
N TYR A 139 2.23 2.56 -9.63
CA TYR A 139 3.20 3.64 -9.47
C TYR A 139 2.90 4.45 -8.20
N TRP A 140 3.93 5.06 -7.65
CA TRP A 140 3.77 6.20 -6.74
C TRP A 140 3.68 7.48 -7.56
N TYR A 141 2.61 8.23 -7.41
CA TYR A 141 2.36 9.46 -8.14
C TYR A 141 2.96 10.66 -7.38
N GLY A 142 4.29 10.69 -7.29
CA GLY A 142 5.04 11.72 -6.58
C GLY A 142 5.08 13.08 -7.28
N SER A 143 4.65 13.17 -8.53
CA SER A 143 4.56 14.41 -9.31
C SER A 143 3.41 14.37 -10.32
N HIS A 144 2.86 15.54 -10.66
CA HIS A 144 1.70 15.64 -11.55
C HIS A 144 2.06 15.24 -13.00
N ASN A 145 1.40 14.21 -13.51
CA ASN A 145 1.45 13.72 -14.89
C ASN A 145 0.05 13.33 -15.40
N ALA A 146 -0.38 13.85 -16.56
CA ALA A 146 -1.70 13.61 -17.15
C ALA A 146 -1.93 12.18 -17.69
N GLU A 147 -0.87 11.38 -17.81
CA GLU A 147 -0.90 10.00 -18.34
C GLU A 147 -1.44 8.98 -17.32
N PHE A 148 -1.27 9.27 -16.03
CA PHE A 148 -1.53 8.31 -14.97
C PHE A 148 -2.89 8.53 -14.30
N GLY A 149 -3.68 7.47 -14.19
CA GLY A 149 -4.93 7.44 -13.44
C GLY A 149 -4.70 7.02 -11.99
N GLY A 150 -5.25 7.81 -11.06
CA GLY A 150 -5.22 7.48 -9.64
C GLY A 150 -6.01 6.20 -9.33
N ILE A 151 -5.49 5.42 -8.38
CA ILE A 151 -6.07 4.15 -7.92
C ILE A 151 -5.94 4.08 -6.40
N ASN A 152 -7.01 3.69 -5.71
CA ASN A 152 -6.92 3.39 -4.28
C ASN A 152 -6.49 1.94 -4.07
N LEU A 153 -5.69 1.72 -3.04
CA LEU A 153 -5.25 0.40 -2.59
C LEU A 153 -5.81 0.16 -1.20
N TRP A 154 -6.79 -0.73 -1.08
CA TRP A 154 -7.40 -1.10 0.18
C TRP A 154 -6.49 -2.09 0.93
N VAL A 155 -6.23 -1.82 2.22
CA VAL A 155 -5.51 -2.77 3.08
C VAL A 155 -6.47 -3.89 3.49
N LYS A 156 -6.11 -5.13 3.15
CA LYS A 156 -6.88 -6.31 3.54
C LYS A 156 -6.04 -7.24 4.41
N GLU A 157 -6.44 -7.37 5.68
CA GLU A 157 -5.80 -8.31 6.61
C GLU A 157 -5.79 -9.74 6.06
N CYS A 158 -4.61 -10.37 6.15
CA CYS A 158 -4.37 -11.75 5.70
C CYS A 158 -4.34 -12.67 6.92
N LYS A 159 -5.48 -13.30 7.26
CA LYS A 159 -5.59 -14.20 8.41
C LYS A 159 -5.08 -15.60 8.06
N GLY A 160 -4.04 -16.07 8.73
CA GLY A 160 -3.46 -17.40 8.52
C GLY A 160 -2.45 -17.48 7.36
N CYS A 161 -1.94 -16.33 6.95
CA CYS A 161 -0.77 -16.13 6.10
C CYS A 161 0.44 -15.80 7.00
#